data_AF-A0A9E2MU83-F1
#
_entry.id   AF-A0A9E2MU83-F1
#
_cell.length_a   1.000
_cell.length_b   1.000
_cell.length_c   1.000
_cell.angle_alpha   90.00
_cell.angle_beta   90.00
_cell.angle_gamma   90.00
#
_symmetry.space_group_name_H-M   'P 1'
#
loop_
_entity.id
_entity.type
_entity.pdbx_description
1 polymer ?
#
loop_
_entity_poly.entity_id
_entity_poly.type
_entity_poly.pdbx_seq_one_letter_code
_entity_poly.pdbx_strand_id
1 'polypeptide(L)'
;MVKLARRILYAASQLREAAVSLAFLLLLTGTAAAQSGLPDGGVARAPGAGAVTAWYGQPTTRYGHGVLGDAIEAGSLVAVDEAGRSHAVVLPESQVFEDITPRLADLDGDGRNEVVTIRSTVSSGASVAVYGIAGARLTELASTRPIGRPNRWLSIAAIADF
;
A
#
# COMPACT_ATOMS: atom_id res chain seq x y z
N MET A 1 62.92 35.16 24.14
CA MET A 1 62.26 33.85 24.32
C MET A 1 60.73 33.98 24.53
N VAL A 2 59.98 34.66 23.62
CA VAL A 2 58.49 34.66 23.62
C VAL A 2 57.97 34.88 22.19
N LYS A 3 58.52 34.17 21.19
CA LYS A 3 58.05 34.27 19.77
C LYS A 3 57.87 32.94 19.04
N LEU A 4 58.01 31.81 19.75
CA LEU A 4 57.87 30.46 19.17
C LEU A 4 56.61 29.70 19.64
N ALA A 5 55.81 30.25 20.57
CA ALA A 5 54.60 29.59 21.11
C ALA A 5 53.27 30.04 20.47
N ARG A 6 53.28 30.99 19.50
CA ARG A 6 52.06 31.44 18.80
C ARG A 6 51.94 30.95 17.34
N ARG A 7 52.81 30.04 16.91
CA ARG A 7 52.76 29.42 15.57
C ARG A 7 52.32 27.94 15.56
N ILE A 8 51.88 27.41 16.71
CA ILE A 8 51.42 26.01 16.84
C ILE A 8 49.89 25.90 17.00
N LEU A 9 49.15 27.01 17.14
CA LEU A 9 47.69 26.98 17.36
C LEU A 9 46.84 27.57 16.23
N TYR A 10 47.31 27.55 14.98
CA TYR A 10 46.52 27.98 13.80
C TYR A 10 46.72 27.09 12.56
N ALA A 11 47.19 25.86 12.76
CA ALA A 11 47.35 24.84 11.71
C ALA A 11 46.64 23.51 12.08
N ALA A 12 45.64 23.57 12.96
CA ALA A 12 44.84 22.42 13.41
C ALA A 12 43.32 22.62 13.20
N SER A 13 42.93 23.53 12.30
CA SER A 13 41.53 23.76 11.91
C SER A 13 41.22 23.40 10.45
N GLN A 14 42.16 22.74 9.75
CA GLN A 14 42.04 22.36 8.33
C GLN A 14 41.86 20.85 8.10
N LEU A 15 41.25 20.11 9.04
CA LEU A 15 41.07 18.65 8.92
C LEU A 15 39.71 18.10 9.39
N ARG A 16 38.62 18.86 9.27
CA ARG A 16 37.28 18.39 9.68
C ARG A 16 36.13 18.71 8.72
N GLU A 17 36.37 18.82 7.41
CA GLU A 17 35.28 19.06 6.43
C GLU A 17 35.52 18.34 5.10
N ALA A 18 35.95 17.06 5.14
CA ALA A 18 36.20 16.27 3.92
C ALA A 18 35.89 14.77 4.09
N ALA A 19 34.85 14.44 4.84
CA ALA A 19 34.40 13.05 5.02
C ALA A 19 32.88 12.96 5.14
N VAL A 20 32.14 13.43 4.13
CA VAL A 20 30.75 13.01 3.90
C VAL A 20 30.59 12.59 2.44
N SER A 21 31.49 11.71 2.00
CA SER A 21 31.18 10.76 0.93
C SER A 21 30.58 9.54 1.61
N LEU A 22 29.26 9.51 1.76
CA LEU A 22 28.56 8.24 1.95
C LEU A 22 27.43 8.21 0.93
N ALA A 23 27.70 7.51 -0.17
CA ALA A 23 26.71 7.10 -1.14
C ALA A 23 25.51 6.51 -0.42
N PHE A 24 24.39 7.23 -0.40
CA PHE A 24 23.09 6.68 -0.06
C PHE A 24 22.60 5.87 -1.27
N LEU A 25 23.29 4.75 -1.56
CA LEU A 25 22.70 3.70 -2.36
C LEU A 25 21.73 2.96 -1.44
N LEU A 26 20.53 3.54 -1.28
CA LEU A 26 19.43 2.88 -0.61
C LEU A 26 18.98 1.74 -1.52
N LEU A 27 19.65 0.59 -1.42
CA LEU A 27 19.07 -0.68 -1.82
C LEU A 27 17.85 -0.87 -0.91
N LEU A 28 16.69 -0.40 -1.37
CA LEU A 28 15.39 -0.84 -0.91
C LEU A 28 15.23 -2.31 -1.36
N THR A 29 16.03 -3.20 -0.78
CA THR A 29 15.58 -4.57 -0.58
C THR A 29 14.55 -4.48 0.52
N GLY A 30 13.35 -3.99 0.17
CA GLY A 30 12.17 -4.22 0.96
C GLY A 30 12.03 -5.73 1.03
N THR A 31 12.53 -6.33 2.10
CA THR A 31 11.97 -7.59 2.57
C THR A 31 10.50 -7.28 2.73
N ALA A 32 9.69 -7.77 1.80
CA ALA A 32 8.25 -7.81 1.94
C ALA A 32 8.01 -8.65 3.19
N ALA A 33 7.99 -7.99 4.35
CA ALA A 33 7.48 -8.57 5.57
C ALA A 33 6.12 -9.08 5.15
N ALA A 34 5.95 -10.41 5.17
CA ALA A 34 4.70 -11.06 4.78
C ALA A 34 3.60 -10.29 5.49
N GLN A 35 2.88 -9.46 4.74
CA GLN A 35 1.98 -8.50 5.33
C GLN A 35 0.85 -9.36 5.88
N SER A 36 0.85 -9.56 7.20
CA SER A 36 -0.12 -10.41 7.86
C SER A 36 -1.51 -9.95 7.43
N GLY A 37 -2.33 -10.88 6.98
CA GLY A 37 -3.70 -10.59 6.59
C GLY A 37 -4.50 -10.00 7.76
N LEU A 38 -5.69 -9.48 7.45
CA LEU A 38 -6.66 -9.19 8.50
C LEU A 38 -6.99 -10.46 9.31
N PRO A 39 -7.31 -10.34 10.62
CA PRO A 39 -7.65 -11.48 11.46
C PRO A 39 -8.81 -12.33 10.92
N ASP A 40 -9.79 -11.68 10.31
CA ASP A 40 -11.00 -12.23 9.70
C ASP A 40 -10.98 -12.14 8.16
N GLY A 41 -9.84 -11.73 7.59
CA GLY A 41 -9.67 -11.53 6.15
C GLY A 41 -9.59 -12.83 5.37
N GLY A 42 -10.22 -12.84 4.19
CA GLY A 42 -10.11 -13.90 3.20
C GLY A 42 -9.06 -13.61 2.13
N VAL A 43 -8.83 -14.62 1.29
CA VAL A 43 -7.90 -14.55 0.15
C VAL A 43 -8.69 -14.84 -1.14
N ALA A 44 -8.79 -13.84 -2.00
CA ALA A 44 -9.38 -13.96 -3.32
C ALA A 44 -8.48 -14.76 -4.25
N ARG A 45 -9.07 -15.58 -5.12
CA ARG A 45 -8.36 -16.36 -6.14
C ARG A 45 -9.16 -16.36 -7.44
N ALA A 46 -8.48 -16.17 -8.56
CA ALA A 46 -9.05 -16.27 -9.89
C ALA A 46 -8.01 -16.85 -10.85
N PRO A 47 -8.41 -17.65 -11.86
CA PRO A 47 -7.51 -18.08 -12.93
C PRO A 47 -7.21 -16.90 -13.88
N GLY A 48 -6.23 -17.08 -14.76
CA GLY A 48 -5.90 -16.11 -15.82
C GLY A 48 -4.57 -15.40 -15.61
N ALA A 49 -4.42 -14.23 -16.22
CA ALA A 49 -3.26 -13.34 -16.07
C ALA A 49 -3.60 -12.14 -15.19
N GLY A 50 -2.60 -11.33 -14.81
CA GLY A 50 -2.83 -10.21 -13.91
C GLY A 50 -2.93 -10.70 -12.48
N ALA A 51 -3.83 -10.14 -11.67
CA ALA A 51 -3.98 -10.59 -10.29
C ALA A 51 -4.69 -11.96 -10.21
N VAL A 52 -3.97 -13.00 -9.75
CA VAL A 52 -4.54 -14.36 -9.57
C VAL A 52 -4.81 -14.70 -8.11
N THR A 53 -4.20 -13.96 -7.19
CA THR A 53 -4.47 -14.04 -5.75
C THR A 53 -4.42 -12.65 -5.16
N ALA A 54 -5.33 -12.31 -4.23
CA ALA A 54 -5.27 -11.04 -3.52
C ALA A 54 -5.83 -11.14 -2.10
N TRP A 55 -5.30 -10.33 -1.19
CA TRP A 55 -5.78 -10.21 0.19
C TRP A 55 -5.49 -8.83 0.76
N TYR A 56 -6.23 -8.48 1.80
CA TYR A 56 -6.02 -7.26 2.55
C TYR A 56 -4.99 -7.47 3.67
N GLY A 57 -4.17 -6.46 3.94
CA GLY A 57 -3.12 -6.49 4.95
C GLY A 57 -2.99 -5.18 5.71
N GLN A 58 -1.97 -5.12 6.58
CA GLN A 58 -1.77 -4.02 7.53
C GLN A 58 -3.03 -3.70 8.35
N PRO A 59 -3.43 -4.61 9.27
CA PRO A 59 -4.53 -4.37 10.18
C PRO A 59 -4.36 -3.02 10.90
N THR A 60 -5.40 -2.19 10.92
CA THR A 60 -5.38 -0.86 11.53
C THR A 60 -6.72 -0.52 12.18
N THR A 61 -6.70 0.36 13.17
CA THR A 61 -7.88 0.86 13.89
C THR A 61 -8.25 2.31 13.53
N ARG A 62 -7.65 2.85 12.46
CA ARG A 62 -7.82 4.28 12.06
C ARG A 62 -9.21 4.63 11.52
N TYR A 63 -10.06 3.65 11.27
CA TYR A 63 -11.43 3.84 10.81
C TYR A 63 -12.35 2.81 11.50
N GLY A 64 -12.75 3.10 12.74
CA GLY A 64 -13.52 2.16 13.56
C GLY A 64 -15.03 2.16 13.23
N HIS A 65 -15.40 1.76 12.02
CA HIS A 65 -16.83 1.64 11.66
C HIS A 65 -17.46 0.38 12.25
N GLY A 66 -16.76 -0.77 12.20
CA GLY A 66 -17.18 -1.98 12.91
C GLY A 66 -18.22 -2.84 12.19
N VAL A 67 -18.56 -2.51 10.95
CA VAL A 67 -19.72 -3.10 10.25
C VAL A 67 -19.47 -4.56 9.82
N LEU A 68 -18.21 -5.00 9.77
CA LEU A 68 -17.81 -6.34 9.34
C LEU A 68 -17.54 -7.30 10.51
N GLY A 69 -17.66 -6.84 11.76
CA GLY A 69 -17.58 -7.68 12.96
C GLY A 69 -16.66 -7.09 14.02
N ASP A 70 -15.42 -6.79 13.65
CA ASP A 70 -14.49 -6.01 14.48
C ASP A 70 -14.28 -4.60 13.91
N ALA A 71 -13.51 -3.77 14.63
CA ALA A 71 -13.17 -2.41 14.22
C ALA A 71 -11.75 -2.32 13.62
N ILE A 72 -11.29 -3.41 12.99
CA ILE A 72 -10.00 -3.50 12.33
C ILE A 72 -10.24 -3.47 10.82
N GLU A 73 -9.71 -2.44 10.19
CA GLU A 73 -9.75 -2.29 8.73
C GLU A 73 -8.36 -2.51 8.15
N ALA A 74 -8.27 -2.65 6.82
CA ALA A 74 -6.99 -2.85 6.16
C ALA A 74 -6.33 -1.56 5.69
N GLY A 75 -5.04 -1.43 5.98
CA GLY A 75 -4.18 -0.36 5.49
C GLY A 75 -3.55 -0.67 4.13
N SER A 76 -3.51 -1.93 3.70
CA SER A 76 -2.91 -2.33 2.43
C SER A 76 -3.70 -3.39 1.67
N LEU A 77 -3.44 -3.44 0.36
CA LEU A 77 -3.88 -4.50 -0.53
C LEU A 77 -2.64 -5.17 -1.13
N VAL A 78 -2.63 -6.50 -1.11
CA VAL A 78 -1.61 -7.33 -1.74
C VAL A 78 -2.25 -8.12 -2.88
N ALA A 79 -1.59 -8.16 -4.02
CA ALA A 79 -1.95 -8.96 -5.18
C ALA A 79 -0.74 -9.77 -5.64
N VAL A 80 -0.96 -11.03 -6.01
CA VAL A 80 0.06 -11.92 -6.58
C VAL A 80 -0.34 -12.21 -8.02
N ASP A 81 0.63 -12.07 -8.93
CA ASP A 81 0.41 -12.31 -10.35
C ASP A 81 0.55 -13.78 -10.76
N GLU A 82 0.26 -14.09 -12.03
CA GLU A 82 0.33 -15.44 -12.57
C GLU A 82 1.75 -16.07 -12.49
N ALA A 83 2.78 -15.23 -12.38
CA ALA A 83 4.17 -15.64 -12.22
C ALA A 83 4.59 -15.79 -10.74
N GLY A 84 3.66 -15.61 -9.80
CA GLY A 84 3.91 -15.69 -8.35
C GLY A 84 4.59 -14.45 -7.77
N ARG A 85 4.67 -13.33 -8.51
CA ARG A 85 5.26 -12.09 -8.01
C ARG A 85 4.23 -11.33 -7.17
N SER A 86 4.68 -10.84 -6.02
CA SER A 86 3.83 -10.08 -5.10
C SER A 86 3.94 -8.58 -5.36
N HIS A 87 2.79 -7.91 -5.41
CA HIS A 87 2.62 -6.48 -5.58
C HIS A 87 1.73 -5.96 -4.48
N ALA A 88 2.06 -4.79 -3.91
CA ALA A 88 1.27 -4.23 -2.83
C ALA A 88 1.09 -2.73 -3.00
N VAL A 89 -0.03 -2.24 -2.47
CA VAL A 89 -0.28 -0.81 -2.27
C VAL A 89 -0.65 -0.59 -0.81
N VAL A 90 -0.01 0.39 -0.19
CA VAL A 90 -0.33 0.87 1.15
C VAL A 90 -1.10 2.17 1.00
N LEU A 91 -2.28 2.24 1.61
CA LEU A 91 -3.10 3.44 1.61
C LEU A 91 -2.54 4.49 2.58
N PRO A 92 -2.72 5.79 2.27
CA PRO A 92 -2.43 6.86 3.23
C PRO A 92 -3.28 6.70 4.50
N GLU A 93 -2.84 7.29 5.62
CA GLU A 93 -3.53 7.22 6.91
C GLU A 93 -4.98 7.73 6.88
N SER A 94 -5.34 8.55 5.89
CA SER A 94 -6.71 9.04 5.71
C SER A 94 -7.65 8.03 5.06
N GLN A 95 -7.21 6.82 4.73
CA GLN A 95 -8.00 5.83 4.00
C GLN A 95 -7.82 4.41 4.55
N VAL A 96 -8.81 3.56 4.34
CA VAL A 96 -8.75 2.12 4.61
C VAL A 96 -9.43 1.36 3.48
N PHE A 97 -9.12 0.07 3.34
CA PHE A 97 -10.01 -0.87 2.68
C PHE A 97 -11.04 -1.35 3.70
N GLU A 98 -12.32 -1.09 3.44
CA GLU A 98 -13.46 -1.39 4.32
C GLU A 98 -14.22 -2.61 3.77
N ASP A 99 -13.52 -3.75 3.74
CA ASP A 99 -13.96 -5.04 3.21
C ASP A 99 -13.02 -6.15 3.71
N ILE A 100 -13.49 -7.40 3.76
CA ILE A 100 -12.72 -8.54 4.31
C ILE A 100 -12.11 -9.45 3.24
N THR A 101 -12.54 -9.38 1.97
CA THR A 101 -11.94 -10.18 0.89
C THR A 101 -12.05 -9.45 -0.45
N PRO A 102 -10.96 -9.10 -1.15
CA PRO A 102 -11.07 -8.43 -2.44
C PRO A 102 -11.76 -9.30 -3.49
N ARG A 103 -12.19 -8.71 -4.61
CA ARG A 103 -12.74 -9.45 -5.76
C ARG A 103 -11.78 -9.33 -6.94
N LEU A 104 -11.65 -10.39 -7.73
CA LEU A 104 -10.78 -10.42 -8.92
C LEU A 104 -11.64 -10.61 -10.17
N ALA A 105 -11.45 -9.77 -11.17
CA ALA A 105 -12.14 -9.86 -12.45
C ALA A 105 -11.38 -9.05 -13.52
N ASP A 106 -11.40 -9.53 -14.76
CA ASP A 106 -11.02 -8.77 -15.95
C ASP A 106 -12.16 -7.79 -16.27
N LEU A 107 -11.96 -6.50 -15.97
CA LEU A 107 -13.01 -5.48 -16.06
C LEU A 107 -13.01 -4.73 -17.39
N ASP A 108 -11.87 -4.69 -18.08
CA ASP A 108 -11.71 -3.96 -19.33
C ASP A 108 -11.56 -4.88 -20.56
N GLY A 109 -11.51 -6.20 -20.35
CA GLY A 109 -11.48 -7.22 -21.38
C GLY A 109 -10.11 -7.42 -22.01
N ASP A 110 -9.02 -6.98 -21.36
CA ASP A 110 -7.66 -7.14 -21.85
C ASP A 110 -7.06 -8.55 -21.58
N GLY A 111 -7.81 -9.40 -20.87
CA GLY A 111 -7.41 -10.75 -20.48
C GLY A 111 -6.62 -10.82 -19.17
N ARG A 112 -6.48 -9.71 -18.44
CA ARG A 112 -5.81 -9.62 -17.15
C ARG A 112 -6.84 -9.24 -16.08
N ASN A 113 -6.75 -9.88 -14.91
CA ASN A 113 -7.62 -9.55 -13.80
C ASN A 113 -7.15 -8.28 -13.07
N GLU A 114 -8.11 -7.41 -12.78
CA GLU A 114 -8.01 -6.34 -11.79
C GLU A 114 -8.50 -6.80 -10.42
N VAL A 115 -8.17 -6.02 -9.40
CA VAL A 115 -8.64 -6.17 -8.03
C VAL A 115 -9.68 -5.11 -7.72
N VAL A 116 -10.91 -5.52 -7.44
CA VAL A 116 -12.01 -4.66 -7.00
C VAL A 116 -12.10 -4.66 -5.49
N THR A 117 -12.18 -3.45 -4.93
CA THR A 117 -12.16 -3.21 -3.48
C THR A 117 -13.21 -2.19 -3.07
N ILE A 118 -13.53 -2.17 -1.78
CA ILE A 118 -14.20 -1.04 -1.14
C ILE A 118 -13.13 -0.25 -0.38
N ARG A 119 -12.93 1.01 -0.76
CA ARG A 119 -12.03 1.94 -0.09
C ARG A 119 -12.82 3.05 0.57
N SER A 120 -12.55 3.28 1.85
CA SER A 120 -13.16 4.36 2.62
C SER A 120 -12.16 5.43 2.99
N THR A 121 -12.56 6.68 2.80
CA THR A 121 -11.83 7.83 3.35
C THR A 121 -12.43 8.23 4.68
N VAL A 122 -11.59 8.55 5.67
CA VAL A 122 -12.02 8.92 7.04
C VAL A 122 -12.97 10.12 7.09
N SER A 123 -13.03 10.94 6.04
CA SER A 123 -13.86 12.15 5.95
C SER A 123 -15.08 12.03 5.04
N SER A 124 -15.07 11.14 4.04
CA SER A 124 -16.09 11.12 2.97
C SER A 124 -16.70 9.74 2.70
N GLY A 125 -16.26 8.69 3.41
CA GLY A 125 -16.83 7.35 3.34
C GLY A 125 -16.37 6.52 2.14
N ALA A 126 -17.13 5.46 1.85
CA ALA A 126 -16.79 4.38 0.94
C ALA A 126 -16.87 4.75 -0.55
N SER A 127 -16.01 4.12 -1.35
CA SER A 127 -15.97 4.14 -2.82
C SER A 127 -15.64 2.74 -3.32
N VAL A 128 -16.11 2.38 -4.52
CA VAL A 128 -15.51 1.25 -5.24
C VAL A 128 -14.19 1.74 -5.83
N ALA A 129 -13.11 1.00 -5.62
CA ALA A 129 -11.80 1.28 -6.19
C ALA A 129 -11.23 0.03 -6.86
N VAL A 130 -10.65 0.23 -8.04
CA VAL A 130 -10.10 -0.82 -8.91
C VAL A 130 -8.59 -0.64 -8.99
N TYR A 131 -7.85 -1.72 -8.77
CA TYR A 131 -6.39 -1.76 -8.83
C TYR A 131 -5.93 -2.78 -9.87
N GLY A 132 -4.88 -2.43 -10.62
CA GLY A 132 -4.25 -3.32 -11.58
C GLY A 132 -2.74 -3.38 -11.41
N ILE A 133 -2.12 -4.42 -11.97
CA ILE A 133 -0.67 -4.61 -11.91
C ILE A 133 -0.03 -3.97 -13.15
N ALA A 134 0.68 -2.85 -12.93
CA ALA A 134 1.43 -2.13 -13.95
C ALA A 134 2.94 -2.28 -13.69
N GLY A 135 3.58 -3.17 -14.45
CA GLY A 135 4.98 -3.53 -14.23
C GLY A 135 5.19 -4.15 -12.85
N ALA A 136 5.97 -3.50 -11.99
CA ALA A 136 6.24 -3.97 -10.63
C ALA A 136 5.25 -3.43 -9.58
N ARG A 137 4.28 -2.59 -9.95
CA ARG A 137 3.42 -1.86 -9.01
C ARG A 137 1.96 -2.28 -9.11
N LEU A 138 1.30 -2.37 -7.95
CA LEU A 138 -0.15 -2.36 -7.86
C LEU A 138 -0.62 -0.90 -7.85
N THR A 139 -1.42 -0.51 -8.84
CA THR A 139 -1.80 0.88 -9.10
C THR A 139 -3.31 1.01 -9.18
N GLU A 140 -3.88 2.06 -8.59
CA GLU A 140 -5.30 2.38 -8.78
C GLU A 140 -5.54 2.77 -10.25
N LEU A 141 -6.48 2.09 -10.89
CA LEU A 141 -6.89 2.37 -12.27
C LEU A 141 -8.13 3.27 -12.33
N ALA A 142 -9.08 3.05 -11.41
CA ALA A 142 -10.32 3.80 -11.35
C ALA A 142 -10.93 3.76 -9.95
N SER A 143 -11.76 4.75 -9.64
CA SER A 143 -12.64 4.71 -8.47
C SER A 143 -13.90 5.54 -8.65
N THR A 144 -14.96 5.19 -7.92
CA THR A 144 -16.15 6.04 -7.81
C THR A 144 -15.87 7.21 -6.88
N ARG A 145 -16.74 8.24 -6.93
CA ARG A 145 -16.77 9.23 -5.86
C ARG A 145 -17.20 8.58 -4.53
N PRO A 146 -16.71 9.08 -3.38
CA PRO A 146 -17.19 8.65 -2.07
C PRO A 146 -18.69 8.88 -1.88
N ILE A 147 -19.35 8.01 -1.13
CA ILE A 147 -20.82 8.04 -0.90
C ILE A 147 -21.28 9.07 0.16
N GLY A 148 -20.43 10.05 0.47
CA GLY A 148 -20.79 11.32 1.09
C GLY A 148 -20.15 11.57 2.45
N ARG A 149 -20.41 10.70 3.44
CA ARG A 149 -19.91 10.86 4.83
C ARG A 149 -19.30 9.56 5.36
N PRO A 150 -18.45 9.62 6.40
CA PRO A 150 -17.88 8.44 7.05
C PRO A 150 -18.97 7.51 7.59
N ASN A 151 -18.61 6.24 7.81
CA ASN A 151 -19.47 5.22 8.41
C ASN A 151 -20.79 5.03 7.63
N ARG A 152 -20.70 5.06 6.29
CA ARG A 152 -21.73 4.52 5.40
C ARG A 152 -21.15 3.32 4.69
N TRP A 153 -21.86 2.22 4.82
CA TRP A 153 -21.42 0.97 4.22
C TRP A 153 -21.82 0.90 2.74
N LEU A 154 -20.88 0.44 1.93
CA LEU A 154 -21.02 0.11 0.52
C LEU A 154 -20.51 -1.32 0.35
N SER A 155 -21.21 -2.14 -0.43
CA SER A 155 -20.80 -3.51 -0.69
C SER A 155 -20.97 -3.86 -2.16
N ILE A 156 -20.17 -4.81 -2.63
CA ILE A 156 -20.20 -5.34 -3.98
C ILE A 156 -21.09 -6.58 -3.97
N ALA A 157 -22.25 -6.50 -4.62
CA ALA A 157 -23.17 -7.62 -4.74
C ALA A 157 -22.66 -8.69 -5.72
N ALA A 158 -22.20 -8.26 -6.90
CA ALA A 158 -21.68 -9.14 -7.95
C ALA A 158 -20.82 -8.36 -8.96
N ILE A 159 -20.01 -9.09 -9.72
CA ILE A 159 -19.31 -8.64 -10.93
C ILE A 159 -19.63 -9.70 -12.00
N ALA A 160 -20.22 -9.30 -13.12
CA ALA A 160 -20.68 -10.20 -14.19
C ALA A 160 -20.88 -9.43 -15.51
N ASP A 161 -20.97 -10.16 -16.62
CA ASP A 161 -21.00 -9.72 -18.02
C ASP A 161 -22.39 -9.87 -18.70
N PHE A 162 -23.47 -9.75 -17.91
CA PHE A 162 -24.85 -10.06 -18.34
C PHE A 162 -25.42 -9.20 -19.49
#